data_AF-A0A1F9A7K8-F1
#
_entry.id   AF-A0A1F9A7K8-F1
#
_cell.length_a   1.000
_cell.length_b   1.000
_cell.length_c   1.000
_cell.angle_alpha   90.00
_cell.angle_beta   90.00
_cell.angle_gamma   90.00
#
_symmetry.space_group_name_H-M   'P 1'
#
loop_
_entity.id
_entity.type
_entity.pdbx_description
1 polymer ?
#
loop_
_entity_poly.entity_id
_entity_poly.type
_entity_poly.pdbx_seq_one_letter_code
_entity_poly.pdbx_strand_id
1 'polypeptide(L)'
;MDTAPGQRWRHPGGKLRELGPKNLSDAELLAILISAGIKGKPAEKIAEEILARFGSFKGMVNQPLKKFLEIKGLGAVKIHRIAAAFEIARRMGGRQ
;
A
#
# COMPACT_ATOMS: atom_id res chain seq x y z
N MET A 1 -1.93 -17.21 -32.85
CA MET A 1 -2.57 -17.02 -31.53
C MET A 1 -1.45 -16.92 -30.52
N ASP A 2 -0.92 -15.72 -30.29
CA ASP A 2 0.15 -15.50 -29.32
C ASP A 2 -0.41 -15.62 -27.91
N THR A 3 -0.06 -16.71 -27.24
CA THR A 3 -0.31 -16.89 -25.81
C THR A 3 0.47 -15.83 -25.06
N ALA A 4 -0.24 -14.91 -24.38
CA ALA A 4 0.38 -14.03 -23.42
C ALA A 4 1.24 -14.86 -22.45
N PRO A 5 2.51 -14.49 -22.20
CA PRO A 5 3.36 -15.25 -21.30
C PRO A 5 2.68 -15.37 -19.94
N GLY A 6 2.54 -16.61 -19.45
CA GLY A 6 1.84 -16.91 -18.21
C GLY A 6 2.34 -16.01 -17.08
N GLN A 7 1.41 -15.43 -16.32
CA GLN A 7 1.71 -14.45 -15.28
C GLN A 7 2.81 -14.95 -14.33
N ARG A 8 3.98 -14.30 -14.40
CA ARG A 8 5.20 -14.71 -13.69
C ARG A 8 5.23 -14.25 -12.23
N TRP A 9 4.33 -13.34 -11.83
CA TRP A 9 4.19 -12.85 -10.45
C TRP A 9 2.87 -13.28 -9.79
N ARG A 10 2.92 -13.51 -8.47
CA ARG A 10 1.74 -13.91 -7.67
C ARG A 10 1.41 -12.95 -6.52
N HIS A 11 2.17 -11.87 -6.38
CA HIS A 11 1.99 -10.86 -5.33
C HIS A 11 2.47 -9.48 -5.83
N PRO A 12 2.04 -8.37 -5.18
CA PRO A 12 2.37 -7.00 -5.57
C PRO A 12 3.87 -6.76 -5.77
N GLY A 13 4.73 -7.27 -4.88
CA GLY A 13 6.18 -7.13 -5.03
C GLY A 13 6.75 -7.78 -6.30
N GLY A 14 6.19 -8.91 -6.73
CA GLY A 14 6.57 -9.55 -7.99
C GLY A 14 6.10 -8.71 -9.18
N LYS A 15 4.87 -8.19 -9.12
CA LYS A 15 4.32 -7.28 -10.13
C LYS A 15 5.16 -6.02 -10.26
N LEU A 16 5.56 -5.42 -9.14
CA LEU A 16 6.43 -4.24 -9.09
C LEU A 16 7.77 -4.50 -9.79
N ARG A 17 8.40 -5.64 -9.51
CA ARG A 17 9.69 -6.01 -10.11
C ARG A 17 9.59 -6.23 -11.62
N GLU A 18 8.49 -6.80 -12.11
CA GLU A 18 8.37 -7.21 -13.51
C GLU A 18 7.72 -6.15 -14.41
N LEU A 19 6.68 -5.48 -13.91
CA LEU A 19 5.92 -4.48 -14.67
C LEU A 19 6.21 -3.04 -14.25
N GLY A 20 6.90 -2.83 -13.13
CA GLY A 20 7.19 -1.49 -12.60
C GLY A 20 6.01 -0.84 -11.88
N PRO A 21 6.26 0.26 -11.14
CA PRO A 21 5.31 0.87 -10.22
C PRO A 21 4.03 1.40 -10.88
N LYS A 22 4.11 1.83 -12.15
CA LYS A 22 2.97 2.38 -12.90
C LYS A 22 1.84 1.37 -13.13
N ASN A 23 2.14 0.08 -13.03
CA ASN A 23 1.17 -1.00 -13.25
C ASN A 23 0.49 -1.46 -11.95
N LEU A 24 0.86 -0.89 -10.80
CA LEU A 24 0.29 -1.23 -9.51
C LEU A 24 -0.93 -0.36 -9.21
N SER A 25 -1.95 -0.95 -8.59
CA SER A 25 -3.02 -0.20 -7.96
C SER A 25 -2.53 0.45 -6.66
N ASP A 26 -3.28 1.43 -6.16
CA ASP A 26 -3.03 2.05 -4.85
C ASP A 26 -2.99 1.00 -3.73
N ALA A 27 -3.88 0.01 -3.78
CA ALA A 27 -3.91 -1.09 -2.81
C ALA A 27 -2.64 -1.95 -2.89
N GLU A 28 -2.15 -2.24 -4.10
CA GLU A 28 -0.91 -3.00 -4.29
C GLU A 28 0.32 -2.22 -3.79
N LEU A 29 0.40 -0.91 -4.06
CA LEU A 29 1.46 -0.04 -3.54
C LEU A 29 1.46 -0.03 -2.01
N LEU A 30 0.29 0.11 -1.40
CA LEU A 30 0.14 0.13 0.05
C LEU A 30 0.43 -1.25 0.67
N ALA A 31 0.04 -2.34 0.01
CA ALA A 31 0.33 -3.71 0.43
C ALA A 31 1.85 -3.95 0.51
N ILE A 32 2.61 -3.47 -0.48
CA ILE A 32 4.09 -3.51 -0.45
C ILE A 32 4.62 -2.72 0.74
N LEU A 33 4.06 -1.54 1.00
CA LEU A 33 4.50 -0.67 2.08
C LEU A 33 4.25 -1.29 3.46
N ILE A 34 3.18 -2.06 3.66
CA ILE A 34 2.91 -2.75 4.93
C ILE A 34 3.55 -4.16 5.00
N SER A 35 4.13 -4.63 3.90
CA SER A 35 4.84 -5.90 3.73
C SER A 35 3.98 -7.15 3.91
N ALA A 36 3.78 -7.59 5.14
CA ALA A 36 3.08 -8.84 5.44
C ALA A 36 1.63 -8.59 5.82
N GLY A 37 0.76 -9.57 5.51
CA GLY A 37 -0.60 -9.63 6.01
C GLY A 37 -0.65 -9.98 7.50
N ILE A 38 -1.79 -10.51 7.92
CA ILE A 38 -1.98 -11.22 9.20
C ILE A 38 -2.57 -12.60 8.90
N LYS A 39 -2.63 -13.47 9.92
CA LYS A 39 -3.27 -14.79 9.76
C LYS A 39 -4.70 -14.63 9.22
N GLY A 40 -4.96 -15.25 8.06
CA GLY A 40 -6.26 -15.22 7.39
C GLY A 40 -6.60 -13.93 6.62
N LYS A 41 -5.68 -12.95 6.53
CA LYS A 41 -5.91 -11.72 5.75
C LYS A 41 -4.61 -11.25 5.08
N PRO A 42 -4.48 -11.35 3.74
CA PRO A 42 -3.28 -10.92 3.02
C PRO A 42 -3.10 -9.39 3.07
N ALA A 43 -1.90 -8.90 2.75
CA ALA A 43 -1.56 -7.48 2.84
C ALA A 43 -2.43 -6.62 1.92
N GLU A 44 -2.79 -7.16 0.75
CA GLU A 44 -3.67 -6.56 -0.25
C GLU A 44 -5.06 -6.28 0.34
N LYS A 45 -5.62 -7.23 1.09
CA LYS A 45 -6.93 -7.03 1.75
C LYS A 45 -6.87 -6.00 2.87
N ILE A 46 -5.77 -5.96 3.62
CA ILE A 46 -5.55 -4.90 4.60
C ILE A 46 -5.43 -3.54 3.91
N ALA A 47 -4.71 -3.46 2.78
CA ALA A 47 -4.54 -2.24 2.01
C ALA A 47 -5.87 -1.72 1.42
N GLU A 48 -6.69 -2.63 0.88
CA GLU A 48 -8.05 -2.32 0.44
C GLU A 48 -8.90 -1.76 1.58
N GLU A 49 -8.85 -2.35 2.79
CA GLU A 49 -9.57 -1.84 3.96
C GLU A 49 -9.11 -0.44 4.39
N ILE A 50 -7.81 -0.17 4.33
CA ILE A 50 -7.27 1.19 4.59
C ILE A 50 -7.84 2.18 3.57
N LEU A 51 -7.79 1.85 2.28
CA LEU A 51 -8.26 2.75 1.22
C LEU A 51 -9.78 2.94 1.27
N ALA A 52 -10.55 1.88 1.54
CA ALA A 52 -12.00 1.99 1.75
C ALA A 52 -12.34 2.90 2.93
N ARG A 53 -11.55 2.85 4.01
CA ARG A 53 -11.77 3.67 5.20
C ARG A 53 -11.43 5.15 4.99
N PHE A 54 -10.41 5.46 4.21
CA PHE A 54 -9.90 6.83 4.04
C PHE A 54 -10.15 7.44 2.66
N GLY A 55 -10.69 6.67 1.72
CA GLY A 55 -11.06 7.06 0.36
C GLY A 55 -9.90 7.16 -0.64
N SER A 56 -8.76 7.71 -0.24
CA SER A 56 -7.58 7.89 -1.11
C SER A 56 -6.31 8.12 -0.31
N PHE A 57 -5.13 8.11 -0.95
CA PHE A 57 -3.88 8.54 -0.30
C PHE A 57 -3.98 9.97 0.26
N LYS A 58 -4.62 10.89 -0.46
CA LYS A 58 -4.87 12.26 0.03
C LYS A 58 -5.75 12.25 1.29
N GLY A 59 -6.76 11.39 1.31
CA GLY A 59 -7.62 11.18 2.46
C GLY A 59 -6.89 10.59 3.67
N MET A 60 -5.84 9.79 3.45
CA MET A 60 -5.00 9.20 4.50
C MET A 60 -4.04 10.22 5.13
N VAL A 61 -3.38 11.07 4.32
CA VAL A 61 -2.35 12.02 4.79
C VAL A 61 -2.85 12.96 5.90
N ASN A 62 -4.12 13.34 5.85
CA ASN A 62 -4.71 14.27 6.83
C ASN A 62 -5.28 13.60 8.08
N GLN A 63 -5.08 12.29 8.27
CA GLN A 63 -5.69 11.56 9.38
C GLN A 63 -4.71 11.33 10.54
N PRO A 64 -5.17 11.46 11.80
CA PRO A 64 -4.38 11.07 12.95
C PRO A 64 -3.95 9.60 12.90
N LEU A 65 -2.68 9.30 13.23
CA LEU A 65 -2.15 7.93 13.23
C LEU A 65 -2.99 6.95 14.08
N LYS A 66 -3.63 7.45 15.15
CA LYS A 66 -4.55 6.65 15.98
C LYS A 66 -5.70 6.01 15.20
N LYS A 67 -6.19 6.63 14.13
CA LYS A 67 -7.26 6.07 13.29
C LYS A 67 -6.80 4.86 12.49
N PHE A 68 -5.50 4.73 12.23
CA PHE A 68 -4.93 3.56 11.55
C PHE A 68 -4.82 2.37 12.49
N LEU A 69 -4.60 2.59 13.80
CA LEU A 69 -4.53 1.53 14.81
C LEU A 69 -5.87 0.78 14.96
N GLU A 70 -6.97 1.43 14.60
CA GLU A 70 -8.30 0.82 14.62
C GLU A 70 -8.50 -0.23 13.49
N ILE A 71 -7.57 -0.33 12.53
CA ILE A 71 -7.62 -1.33 11.47
C ILE A 71 -6.85 -2.57 11.90
N LYS A 72 -7.54 -3.71 11.97
CA LYS A 72 -6.94 -4.99 12.34
C LYS A 72 -5.81 -5.36 11.37
N GLY A 73 -4.60 -5.49 11.92
CA GLY A 73 -3.39 -5.82 11.16
C GLY A 73 -2.49 -4.64 10.84
N LEU A 74 -2.83 -3.42 11.27
CA LEU A 74 -1.97 -2.24 11.27
C LEU A 74 -1.37 -1.99 12.67
N GLY A 75 -0.29 -2.71 12.97
CA GLY A 75 0.55 -2.39 14.13
C GLY A 75 1.42 -1.16 13.89
N ALA A 76 2.06 -0.68 14.95
CA ALA A 76 2.89 0.52 14.95
C ALA A 76 3.92 0.54 13.79
N VAL A 77 4.66 -0.55 13.56
CA VAL A 77 5.68 -0.63 12.49
C VAL A 77 5.10 -0.34 11.10
N LYS A 78 3.92 -0.88 10.78
CA LYS A 78 3.26 -0.66 9.48
C LYS A 78 2.79 0.79 9.33
N ILE A 79 2.28 1.38 10.42
CA ILE A 79 1.85 2.77 10.46
C ILE A 79 3.06 3.72 10.28
N HIS A 80 4.18 3.45 10.96
CA HIS A 80 5.41 4.23 10.78
C HIS A 80 5.90 4.22 9.33
N ARG A 81 5.82 3.06 8.65
CA ARG A 81 6.18 2.95 7.22
C ARG A 81 5.28 3.80 6.33
N ILE A 82 3.97 3.79 6.60
CA ILE A 82 2.99 4.65 5.89
C ILE A 82 3.30 6.13 6.13
N ALA A 83 3.48 6.54 7.38
CA ALA A 83 3.78 7.92 7.75
C ALA A 83 5.09 8.41 7.11
N ALA A 84 6.14 7.58 7.13
CA ALA A 84 7.42 7.89 6.52
C ALA A 84 7.30 8.05 4.98
N ALA A 85 6.57 7.16 4.31
CA ALA A 85 6.36 7.26 2.86
C ALA A 85 5.62 8.54 2.47
N PHE A 86 4.60 8.92 3.23
CA PHE A 86 3.89 10.18 2.99
C PHE A 86 4.76 11.41 3.26
N GLU A 87 5.55 11.40 4.32
CA GLU A 87 6.49 12.49 4.60
C GLU A 87 7.55 12.62 3.50
N ILE A 88 8.07 11.51 2.98
CA ILE A 88 8.98 11.51 1.82
C ILE A 88 8.29 12.12 0.60
N ALA A 89 7.08 11.66 0.26
CA ALA A 89 6.33 12.18 -0.87
C ALA A 89 6.07 13.70 -0.74
N ARG A 90 5.74 14.16 0.47
CA ARG A 90 5.53 15.59 0.79
C ARG A 90 6.81 16.41 0.60
N ARG A 91 7.98 15.88 1.01
CA ARG A 91 9.28 16.55 0.82
C ARG A 91 9.68 16.61 -0.65
N MET A 92 9.38 15.55 -1.42
CA MET A 92 9.66 15.48 -2.85
C MET A 92 8.74 16.39 -3.67
N GLY A 93 7.48 16.56 -3.25
CA GLY A 93 6.49 17.41 -3.90
C GLY A 93 6.76 18.91 -3.80
N GLY A 94 7.81 19.32 -3.08
CA GLY A 94 8.19 20.71 -2.88
C GLY A 94 7.41 21.38 -1.74
N ARG A 95 8.15 22.06 -0.84
CA ARG A 95 7.59 23.21 -0.13
C ARG A 95 7.20 24.21 -1.22
N GLN A 96 5.91 24.40 -1.46
CA GLN A 96 5.42 25.67 -1.98
C GLN A 96 5.16 26.56 -0.76
#